data_AF-A0AAV9W746-F1
#
_entry.id   AF-A0AAV9W746-F1
#
_cell.length_a   1.000
_cell.length_b   1.000
_cell.length_c   1.000
_cell.angle_alpha   90.00
_cell.angle_beta   90.00
_cell.angle_gamma   90.00
#
_symmetry.space_group_name_H-M   'P 1'
#
loop_
_entity.id
_entity.type
_entity.pdbx_description
1 polymer ?
#
loop_
_entity_poly.entity_id
_entity_poly.type
_entity_poly.pdbx_seq_one_letter_code
_entity_poly.pdbx_strand_id
1 'polypeptide(L)'
;MATEAAVFEPCALGDDYIWINEDGPMGQSGRRETKHDEKIIVKIPNLFKSILATPRKINPLLEKVKDTDIWIAEKLGLGKSFQIFADIEIPLLCSSMAPNASEGPLRAMIEWMSWVIFFHDSFDRGDLAGNTTEAAVDIIKTLAILDDDHPPINAEDDPLKHVYQCIWKRISAIK
;
A
#
# COMPACT_ATOMS: atom_id res chain seq x y z
N MET A 1 31.90 27.98 8.85
CA MET A 1 30.83 27.41 9.69
C MET A 1 30.35 26.16 9.00
N ALA A 2 30.77 25.00 9.51
CA ALA A 2 30.34 23.70 9.00
C ALA A 2 28.91 23.46 9.50
N THR A 3 27.98 23.27 8.57
CA THR A 3 26.62 22.81 8.86
C THR A 3 26.71 21.35 9.28
N GLU A 4 26.32 21.06 10.51
CA GLU A 4 26.11 19.70 11.02
C GLU A 4 25.25 18.91 10.03
N ALA A 5 25.80 17.80 9.54
CA ALA A 5 25.00 16.79 8.86
C ALA A 5 24.00 16.26 9.89
N ALA A 6 22.70 16.40 9.59
CA ALA A 6 21.67 15.73 10.34
C ALA A 6 21.97 14.23 10.31
N VAL A 7 22.48 13.71 11.42
CA VAL A 7 22.56 12.28 11.67
C VAL A 7 21.11 11.85 11.83
N PHE A 8 20.52 11.32 10.76
CA PHE A 8 19.32 10.52 10.90
C PHE A 8 19.71 9.32 11.76
N GLU A 9 19.33 9.35 13.03
CA GLU A 9 19.35 8.14 13.83
C GLU A 9 18.51 7.11 13.07
N PRO A 10 19.03 5.89 12.84
CA PRO A 10 18.19 4.84 12.30
C PRO A 10 17.06 4.67 13.30
N CYS A 11 15.83 4.98 12.86
CA CYS A 11 14.65 4.47 13.54
C CYS A 11 14.94 2.98 13.76
N ALA A 12 15.00 2.55 15.02
CA ALA A 12 15.25 1.18 15.37
C ALA A 12 14.07 0.36 14.85
N LEU A 13 14.11 -0.01 13.57
CA LEU A 13 13.15 -0.87 12.89
C LEU A 13 13.44 -2.30 13.35
N GLY A 14 13.08 -2.57 14.60
CA GLY A 14 13.15 -3.90 15.21
C GLY A 14 11.98 -4.75 14.75
N ASP A 15 12.32 -6.00 14.42
CA ASP A 15 11.50 -7.20 14.29
C ASP A 15 10.24 -7.11 13.38
N ASP A 16 10.34 -7.76 12.21
CA ASP A 16 9.25 -8.30 11.37
C ASP A 16 7.88 -7.61 11.51
N TYR A 17 7.54 -6.70 10.59
CA TYR A 17 6.24 -6.04 10.52
C TYR A 17 5.16 -7.02 10.10
N ILE A 18 4.69 -7.86 11.01
CA ILE A 18 3.52 -8.70 10.76
C ILE A 18 2.29 -7.79 10.77
N TRP A 19 1.57 -7.74 9.66
CA TRP A 19 0.21 -7.20 9.60
C TRP A 19 -0.64 -8.06 10.53
N ILE A 20 -1.08 -7.52 11.67
CA ILE A 20 -1.91 -8.21 12.66
C ILE A 20 -3.24 -7.45 12.83
N ASN A 21 -4.35 -8.18 12.70
CA ASN A 21 -5.69 -7.72 13.04
C ASN A 21 -6.21 -8.37 14.35
N GLU A 22 -7.51 -8.24 14.62
CA GLU A 22 -8.13 -8.87 15.80
C GLU A 22 -8.16 -10.40 15.72
N ASP A 23 -8.21 -10.96 14.50
CA ASP A 23 -8.31 -12.40 14.23
C ASP A 23 -6.95 -13.10 14.10
N GLY A 24 -5.85 -12.34 13.96
CA GLY A 24 -4.48 -12.86 13.90
C GLY A 24 -3.60 -12.19 12.85
N PRO A 25 -2.52 -12.85 12.39
CA PRO A 25 -1.64 -12.32 11.37
C PRO A 25 -2.29 -12.37 9.97
N MET A 26 -2.33 -11.23 9.29
CA MET A 26 -2.78 -11.03 7.91
C MET A 26 -1.63 -11.15 6.88
N GLY A 27 -0.37 -10.99 7.29
CA GLY A 27 0.80 -11.05 6.40
C GLY A 27 2.07 -10.58 7.10
N GLN A 28 3.24 -10.81 6.50
CA GLN A 28 4.54 -10.39 7.05
C GLN A 28 5.22 -9.39 6.12
N SER A 29 5.49 -8.18 6.59
CA SER A 29 6.42 -7.23 6.00
C SER A 29 7.83 -7.44 6.60
N GLY A 30 8.84 -7.40 5.73
CA GLY A 30 10.21 -7.91 5.98
C GLY A 30 10.49 -9.31 5.37
N ARG A 31 11.72 -9.54 4.88
CA ARG A 31 12.21 -10.90 4.55
C ARG A 31 12.51 -11.54 5.90
N ARG A 32 12.05 -12.78 6.15
CA ARG A 32 12.46 -13.54 7.34
C ARG A 32 13.99 -13.55 7.44
N GLU A 33 14.56 -12.85 8.41
CA GLU A 33 16.01 -12.91 8.64
C GLU A 33 16.35 -14.34 9.05
N THR A 34 17.03 -15.08 8.18
CA THR A 34 17.57 -16.37 8.60
C THR A 34 18.84 -16.10 9.40
N LYS A 35 19.08 -16.84 10.49
CA LYS A 35 20.24 -16.68 11.40
C LYS A 35 21.62 -16.77 10.73
N HIS A 36 21.69 -17.00 9.42
CA HIS A 36 22.91 -17.21 8.63
C HIS A 36 23.08 -16.24 7.45
N ASP A 37 22.19 -15.26 7.26
CA ASP A 37 22.40 -14.26 6.22
C ASP A 37 23.50 -13.27 6.64
N GLU A 38 24.62 -13.25 5.91
CA GLU A 38 25.70 -12.27 6.10
C GLU A 38 25.14 -10.86 5.84
N LYS A 39 25.12 -10.01 6.88
CA LYS A 39 24.57 -8.64 6.77
C LYS A 39 25.56 -7.74 6.03
N ILE A 40 25.24 -7.39 4.79
CA ILE A 40 25.99 -6.40 4.01
C ILE A 40 25.33 -5.04 4.20
N ILE A 41 26.08 -4.05 4.69
CA ILE A 41 25.59 -2.66 4.80
C ILE A 41 25.76 -1.99 3.44
N VAL A 42 24.64 -1.66 2.79
CA VAL A 42 24.61 -0.86 1.56
C VAL A 42 24.31 0.59 1.92
N LYS A 43 25.24 1.50 1.62
CA LYS A 43 25.01 2.94 1.76
C LYS A 43 24.37 3.46 0.47
N ILE A 44 23.09 3.84 0.54
CA ILE A 44 22.41 4.50 -0.56
C ILE A 44 23.01 5.91 -0.70
N PRO A 45 23.57 6.28 -1.87
CA PRO A 45 24.12 7.61 -2.06
C PRO A 45 23.00 8.64 -2.08
N ASN A 46 23.34 9.92 -1.87
CA ASN A 46 22.39 11.00 -2.07
C ASN A 46 21.88 10.95 -3.52
N LEU A 47 20.58 10.64 -3.70
CA LEU A 47 19.90 10.55 -4.99
C LEU A 47 19.53 11.96 -5.51
N PHE A 48 20.47 12.89 -5.40
CA PHE A 48 20.26 14.32 -5.54
C PHE A 48 19.44 14.67 -6.79
N LYS A 49 18.41 15.51 -6.60
CA LYS A 49 17.59 16.06 -7.66
C LYS A 49 18.14 17.43 -8.07
N SER A 50 18.33 17.63 -9.38
CA SER A 50 18.87 18.87 -9.96
C SER A 50 18.22 20.15 -9.39
N ILE A 51 18.99 21.23 -9.25
CA ILE A 51 18.48 22.57 -8.88
C ILE A 51 17.48 23.13 -9.90
N LEU A 52 17.54 22.66 -11.15
CA LEU A 52 16.58 23.00 -12.21
C LEU A 52 15.34 22.10 -12.17
N ALA A 53 15.35 21.06 -11.34
CA ALA A 53 14.21 20.18 -11.24
C ALA A 53 13.05 20.93 -10.60
N THR A 54 11.91 20.90 -11.27
CA THR A 54 10.70 21.49 -10.73
C THR A 54 10.41 20.90 -9.35
N PRO A 55 10.11 21.73 -8.33
CA PRO A 55 9.61 21.26 -7.06
C PRO A 55 8.44 20.31 -7.30
N ARG A 56 8.43 19.21 -6.54
CA ARG A 56 7.33 18.26 -6.60
C ARG A 56 6.06 19.02 -6.18
N LYS A 57 5.09 19.11 -7.09
CA LYS A 57 3.77 19.63 -6.76
C LYS A 57 3.03 18.56 -5.97
N ILE A 58 2.34 18.98 -4.92
CA ILE A 58 1.46 18.13 -4.13
C ILE A 58 0.04 18.57 -4.39
N ASN A 59 -0.88 17.62 -4.54
CA ASN A 59 -2.29 17.91 -4.73
C ASN A 59 -2.81 18.70 -3.51
N PRO A 60 -3.46 19.86 -3.70
CA PRO A 60 -3.99 20.66 -2.59
C PRO A 60 -5.08 19.95 -1.79
N LEU A 61 -5.64 18.86 -2.32
CA LEU A 61 -6.64 18.04 -1.66
C LEU A 61 -6.06 16.98 -0.71
N LEU A 62 -4.73 16.90 -0.54
CA LEU A 62 -4.07 15.88 0.30
C LEU A 62 -4.76 15.71 1.66
N GLU A 63 -4.88 16.79 2.44
CA GLU A 63 -5.50 16.72 3.78
C GLU A 63 -6.96 16.27 3.74
N LYS A 64 -7.67 16.57 2.65
CA LYS A 64 -9.07 16.18 2.48
C LYS A 64 -9.22 14.69 2.20
N VAL A 65 -8.26 14.07 1.51
CA VAL A 65 -8.36 12.66 1.07
C VAL A 65 -7.63 11.67 1.98
N LYS A 66 -6.97 12.13 3.05
CA LYS A 66 -6.29 11.26 4.03
C LYS A 66 -7.23 10.30 4.78
N ASP A 67 -8.50 10.67 4.92
CA ASP A 67 -9.56 9.80 5.46
C ASP A 67 -9.76 8.50 4.65
N THR A 68 -9.27 8.45 3.41
CA THR A 68 -9.27 7.23 2.59
C THR A 68 -8.49 6.09 3.25
N ASP A 69 -7.42 6.40 4.00
CA ASP A 69 -6.65 5.37 4.73
C ASP A 69 -7.49 4.72 5.83
N ILE A 70 -8.35 5.49 6.48
CA ILE A 70 -9.28 4.98 7.50
C ILE A 70 -10.28 4.03 6.84
N TRP A 71 -10.86 4.43 5.70
CA TRP A 71 -11.79 3.59 4.96
C TRP A 71 -11.16 2.26 4.52
N ILE A 72 -9.92 2.29 4.01
CA ILE A 72 -9.19 1.07 3.65
C ILE A 72 -8.94 0.20 4.89
N ALA A 73 -8.50 0.82 5.99
CA ALA A 73 -8.17 0.11 7.20
C ALA A 73 -9.38 -0.60 7.82
N GLU A 74 -10.55 0.05 7.79
CA GLU A 74 -11.82 -0.55 8.22
C GLU A 74 -12.20 -1.72 7.32
N LYS A 75 -12.09 -1.56 5.99
CA LYS A 75 -12.50 -2.60 5.04
C LYS A 75 -11.60 -3.82 5.04
N LEU A 76 -10.30 -3.63 5.24
CA LEU A 76 -9.34 -4.72 5.35
C LEU A 76 -9.21 -5.24 6.80
N GLY A 77 -9.87 -4.61 7.76
CA GLY A 77 -9.82 -4.99 9.16
C GLY A 77 -8.43 -4.85 9.79
N LEU A 78 -7.65 -3.82 9.44
CA LEU A 78 -6.24 -3.72 9.85
C LEU A 78 -6.03 -3.61 11.38
N GLY A 79 -7.04 -3.13 12.13
CA GLY A 79 -6.99 -3.03 13.58
C GLY A 79 -5.71 -2.35 14.09
N LYS A 80 -4.89 -3.10 14.83
CA LYS A 80 -3.62 -2.61 15.43
C LYS A 80 -2.58 -2.21 14.39
N SER A 81 -2.68 -2.73 13.17
CA SER A 81 -1.73 -2.44 12.10
C SER A 81 -2.02 -1.14 11.35
N PHE A 82 -3.10 -0.43 11.72
CA PHE A 82 -3.46 0.83 11.08
C PHE A 82 -2.31 1.85 11.12
N GLN A 83 -1.62 1.99 12.25
CA GLN A 83 -0.54 2.98 12.36
C GLN A 83 0.63 2.66 11.42
N ILE A 84 1.03 1.39 11.32
CA ILE A 84 2.08 0.94 10.40
C ILE A 84 1.69 1.25 8.96
N PHE A 85 0.43 1.00 8.61
CA PHE A 85 -0.10 1.32 7.28
C PHE A 85 -0.12 2.83 7.02
N ALA A 86 -0.56 3.64 7.98
CA ALA A 86 -0.60 5.10 7.87
C ALA A 86 0.80 5.71 7.71
N ASP A 87 1.82 5.15 8.36
CA ASP A 87 3.21 5.59 8.27
C ASP A 87 3.83 5.41 6.87
N ILE A 88 3.20 4.62 5.98
CA ILE A 88 3.60 4.50 4.56
C ILE A 88 3.30 5.81 3.77
N GLU A 89 2.38 6.64 4.28
CA GLU A 89 1.97 7.91 3.67
C GLU A 89 1.48 7.77 2.20
N ILE A 90 0.64 6.76 1.93
CA ILE A 90 0.08 6.52 0.59
C ILE A 90 -0.68 7.74 0.02
N PRO A 91 -1.50 8.48 0.80
CA PRO A 91 -2.12 9.70 0.32
C PRO A 91 -1.12 10.76 -0.15
N LEU A 92 0.02 10.90 0.52
CA LEU A 92 1.09 11.83 0.13
C LEU A 92 1.75 11.38 -1.18
N LEU A 93 2.05 10.07 -1.29
CA LEU A 93 2.58 9.49 -2.52
C LEU A 93 1.65 9.78 -3.71
N CYS A 94 0.37 9.43 -3.61
CA CYS A 94 -0.61 9.63 -4.66
C CYS A 94 -0.81 11.11 -4.99
N SER A 95 -0.90 11.97 -3.98
CA SER A 95 -1.02 13.42 -4.15
C SER A 95 0.16 14.03 -4.89
N SER A 96 1.34 13.41 -4.80
CA SER A 96 2.51 13.84 -5.56
C SER A 96 2.57 13.30 -6.99
N MET A 97 1.99 12.14 -7.25
CA MET A 97 1.90 11.54 -8.58
C MET A 97 0.80 12.21 -9.42
N ALA A 98 -0.29 12.64 -8.77
CA ALA A 98 -1.45 13.25 -9.40
C ALA A 98 -1.77 14.64 -8.81
N PRO A 99 -0.88 15.64 -8.94
CA PRO A 99 -0.98 16.93 -8.26
C PRO A 99 -2.18 17.79 -8.71
N ASN A 100 -2.80 17.47 -9.84
CA ASN A 100 -3.93 18.22 -10.40
C ASN A 100 -5.20 17.37 -10.50
N ALA A 101 -5.21 16.14 -9.97
CA ALA A 101 -6.40 15.31 -9.99
C ALA A 101 -7.51 15.93 -9.13
N SER A 102 -8.76 15.80 -9.59
CA SER A 102 -9.92 16.08 -8.76
C SER A 102 -10.05 15.03 -7.66
N GLU A 103 -10.88 15.33 -6.66
CA GLU A 103 -11.01 14.49 -5.47
C GLU A 103 -11.37 13.03 -5.77
N GLY A 104 -12.35 12.78 -6.63
CA GLY A 104 -12.81 11.42 -6.96
C GLY A 104 -11.70 10.52 -7.52
N PRO A 105 -11.04 10.93 -8.64
CA PRO A 105 -9.89 10.21 -9.19
C PRO A 105 -8.72 10.08 -8.21
N LEU A 106 -8.43 11.11 -7.39
CA LEU A 106 -7.37 11.03 -6.40
C LEU A 106 -7.66 9.98 -5.33
N ARG A 107 -8.90 9.93 -4.82
CA ARG A 107 -9.33 8.90 -3.85
C ARG A 107 -9.25 7.51 -4.47
N ALA A 108 -9.72 7.33 -5.70
CA ALA A 108 -9.64 6.04 -6.39
C ALA A 108 -8.17 5.57 -6.56
N MET A 109 -7.25 6.51 -6.84
CA MET A 109 -5.82 6.19 -6.91
C MET A 109 -5.24 5.79 -5.55
N ILE A 110 -5.61 6.48 -4.47
CA ILE A 110 -5.18 6.13 -3.11
C ILE A 110 -5.67 4.74 -2.75
N GLU A 111 -6.96 4.45 -2.94
CA GLU A 111 -7.53 3.14 -2.63
C GLU A 111 -6.85 2.03 -3.42
N TRP A 112 -6.59 2.25 -4.71
CA TRP A 112 -5.89 1.30 -5.56
C TRP A 112 -4.44 1.06 -5.10
N MET A 113 -3.71 2.13 -4.76
CA MET A 113 -2.34 2.04 -4.25
C MET A 113 -2.28 1.37 -2.87
N SER A 114 -3.29 1.57 -2.03
CA SER A 114 -3.39 0.89 -0.75
C SER A 114 -3.72 -0.59 -0.94
N TRP A 115 -4.70 -0.90 -1.79
CA TRP A 115 -5.09 -2.28 -2.11
C TRP A 115 -3.94 -3.09 -2.71
N VAL A 116 -3.16 -2.50 -3.64
CA VAL A 116 -2.11 -3.25 -4.34
C VAL A 116 -0.99 -3.69 -3.39
N ILE A 117 -0.74 -2.98 -2.29
CA ILE A 117 0.25 -3.41 -1.28
C ILE A 117 -0.17 -4.73 -0.65
N PHE A 118 -1.41 -4.81 -0.14
CA PHE A 118 -1.93 -6.03 0.50
C PHE A 118 -2.11 -7.18 -0.51
N PHE A 119 -2.56 -6.86 -1.71
CA PHE A 119 -2.64 -7.83 -2.79
C PHE A 119 -1.26 -8.39 -3.12
N HIS A 120 -0.28 -7.54 -3.41
CA HIS A 120 1.09 -7.95 -3.73
C HIS A 120 1.76 -8.74 -2.60
N ASP A 121 1.60 -8.31 -1.34
CA ASP A 121 2.15 -9.01 -0.18
C ASP A 121 1.64 -10.46 -0.08
N SER A 122 0.41 -10.74 -0.55
CA SER A 122 -0.15 -12.09 -0.59
C SER A 122 0.63 -13.02 -1.54
N PHE A 123 1.18 -12.49 -2.65
CA PHE A 123 1.98 -13.24 -3.63
C PHE A 123 3.47 -13.31 -3.29
N ASP A 124 4.00 -12.29 -2.64
CA ASP A 124 5.42 -12.26 -2.27
C ASP A 124 5.69 -13.00 -0.96
N ARG A 125 4.77 -12.90 0.02
CA ARG A 125 5.02 -13.28 1.43
C ARG A 125 3.85 -13.96 2.12
N GLY A 126 2.66 -13.91 1.54
CA GLY A 126 1.46 -14.58 2.06
C GLY A 126 1.35 -16.02 1.57
N ASP A 127 0.14 -16.56 1.67
CA ASP A 127 -0.16 -17.98 1.39
C ASP A 127 0.05 -18.36 -0.09
N LEU A 128 0.12 -17.39 -0.99
CA LEU A 128 0.37 -17.61 -2.41
C LEU A 128 1.87 -17.58 -2.77
N ALA A 129 2.74 -17.24 -1.82
CA ALA A 129 4.17 -17.17 -2.04
C ALA A 129 4.75 -18.54 -2.40
N GLY A 130 5.28 -18.66 -3.62
CA GLY A 130 5.84 -19.90 -4.16
C GLY A 130 4.80 -20.91 -4.64
N ASN A 131 3.49 -20.68 -4.44
CA ASN A 131 2.42 -21.53 -4.97
C ASN A 131 1.86 -20.95 -6.28
N THR A 132 2.60 -21.14 -7.37
CA THR A 132 2.29 -20.54 -8.68
C THR A 132 0.92 -20.94 -9.23
N THR A 133 0.42 -22.14 -8.91
CA THR A 133 -0.90 -22.60 -9.41
C THR A 133 -2.03 -21.88 -8.70
N GLU A 134 -2.00 -21.83 -7.36
CA GLU A 134 -3.01 -21.09 -6.60
C GLU A 134 -2.94 -19.59 -6.86
N ALA A 135 -1.73 -19.03 -7.00
CA ALA A 135 -1.53 -17.65 -7.40
C ALA A 135 -2.20 -17.34 -8.75
N ALA A 136 -2.02 -18.21 -9.76
CA ALA A 136 -2.66 -18.03 -11.07
C ALA A 136 -4.19 -18.07 -10.96
N VAL A 137 -4.74 -18.99 -10.16
CA VAL A 137 -6.19 -19.07 -9.91
C VAL A 137 -6.69 -17.81 -9.22
N ASP A 138 -5.98 -17.28 -8.22
CA ASP A 138 -6.39 -16.07 -7.52
C ASP A 138 -6.33 -14.82 -8.42
N ILE A 139 -5.32 -14.71 -9.29
CA ILE A 139 -5.25 -13.64 -10.31
C ILE A 139 -6.45 -13.72 -11.25
N ILE A 140 -6.80 -14.91 -11.76
CA ILE A 140 -7.95 -15.08 -12.66
C ILE A 140 -9.25 -14.66 -11.94
N LYS A 141 -9.45 -15.09 -10.69
CA LYS A 141 -10.61 -14.69 -9.88
C LYS A 141 -10.65 -13.18 -9.66
N THR A 142 -9.52 -12.57 -9.37
CA THR A 142 -9.41 -11.11 -9.16
C THR A 142 -9.73 -10.35 -10.44
N LEU A 143 -9.22 -10.80 -11.59
CA LEU A 143 -9.53 -10.18 -12.89
C LEU A 143 -11.01 -10.29 -13.26
N ALA A 144 -11.68 -11.39 -12.91
CA ALA A 144 -13.11 -11.55 -13.17
C ALA A 144 -13.99 -10.49 -12.48
N ILE A 145 -13.49 -9.82 -11.44
CA ILE A 145 -14.18 -8.73 -10.72
C ILE A 145 -14.32 -7.47 -11.57
N LEU A 146 -13.45 -7.29 -12.58
CA LEU A 146 -13.47 -6.16 -13.52
C LEU A 146 -14.57 -6.30 -14.58
N ASP A 147 -15.73 -6.78 -14.17
CA ASP A 147 -16.93 -6.96 -14.97
C ASP A 147 -18.09 -6.31 -14.21
N ASP A 148 -18.90 -5.54 -14.93
CA ASP A 148 -20.04 -4.82 -14.36
C ASP A 148 -21.13 -5.79 -13.86
N ASP A 149 -21.16 -7.01 -14.40
CA ASP A 149 -22.11 -8.07 -14.00
C ASP A 149 -21.55 -9.01 -12.92
N HIS A 150 -20.31 -8.81 -12.44
CA HIS A 150 -19.75 -9.66 -11.38
C HIS A 150 -20.59 -9.52 -10.10
N PRO A 151 -20.98 -10.64 -9.44
CA PRO A 151 -21.80 -10.59 -8.23
C PRO A 151 -21.10 -9.78 -7.12
N PRO A 152 -21.87 -9.10 -6.25
CA PRO A 152 -21.31 -8.41 -5.10
C PRO A 152 -20.50 -9.35 -4.21
N ILE A 153 -19.30 -8.94 -3.84
CA ILE A 153 -18.44 -9.67 -2.90
C ILE A 153 -18.71 -9.14 -1.50
N ASN A 154 -18.98 -10.01 -0.53
CA ASN A 154 -19.11 -9.59 0.86
C ASN A 154 -17.72 -9.33 1.44
N ALA A 155 -17.58 -8.24 2.20
CA ALA A 155 -16.33 -7.91 2.90
C ALA A 155 -15.97 -8.96 3.94
N GLU A 156 -16.95 -9.67 4.52
CA GLU A 156 -16.72 -10.75 5.49
C GLU A 156 -16.13 -12.01 4.83
N ASP A 157 -16.44 -12.26 3.55
CA ASP A 157 -15.98 -13.44 2.82
C ASP A 157 -14.59 -13.24 2.22
N ASP A 158 -14.35 -12.09 1.57
CA ASP A 158 -13.06 -11.72 1.00
C ASP A 158 -12.89 -10.18 1.04
N PRO A 159 -12.35 -9.64 2.15
CA PRO A 159 -12.17 -8.20 2.34
C PRO A 159 -11.37 -7.54 1.21
N LEU A 160 -10.33 -8.22 0.74
CA LEU A 160 -9.40 -7.69 -0.26
C LEU A 160 -10.08 -7.61 -1.64
N LYS A 161 -10.80 -8.65 -2.06
CA LYS A 161 -11.56 -8.63 -3.31
C LYS A 161 -12.80 -7.73 -3.23
N HIS A 162 -13.41 -7.59 -2.06
CA HIS A 162 -14.47 -6.60 -1.83
C HIS A 162 -13.98 -5.16 -2.07
N VAL A 163 -12.82 -4.81 -1.50
CA VAL A 163 -12.19 -3.49 -1.72
C VAL A 163 -11.89 -3.31 -3.21
N TYR A 164 -11.35 -4.32 -3.88
CA TYR A 164 -11.08 -4.26 -5.32
C TYR A 164 -12.35 -3.98 -6.14
N GLN A 165 -13.45 -4.66 -5.83
CA GLN A 165 -14.73 -4.42 -6.50
C GLN A 165 -15.26 -3.00 -6.27
N CYS A 166 -15.10 -2.45 -5.07
CA CYS A 166 -15.46 -1.07 -4.77
C CYS A 166 -14.63 -0.07 -5.59
N ILE A 167 -13.32 -0.30 -5.69
CA ILE A 167 -12.40 0.51 -6.49
C ILE A 167 -12.80 0.46 -7.96
N TRP A 168 -13.06 -0.74 -8.51
CA TRP A 168 -13.50 -0.88 -9.90
C TRP A 168 -14.76 -0.08 -10.18
N LYS A 169 -15.81 -0.23 -9.36
CA LYS A 169 -17.07 0.52 -9.49
C LYS A 169 -16.87 2.03 -9.43
N ARG A 170 -15.93 2.50 -8.59
CA ARG A 170 -15.61 3.93 -8.50
C ARG A 170 -14.90 4.42 -9.76
N ILE A 171 -13.94 3.64 -10.27
CA ILE A 171 -13.19 3.97 -11.49
C ILE A 171 -14.11 3.95 -12.71
N SER A 172 -14.96 2.93 -12.87
CA SER A 172 -15.87 2.82 -14.02
C SER A 172 -16.96 3.91 -14.03
N ALA A 173 -17.25 4.52 -12.87
CA ALA A 173 -18.15 5.66 -12.77
C ALA A 173 -17.52 7.02 -13.13
N ILE A 174 -16.19 7.11 -13.28
CA ILE A 174 -15.50 8.34 -13.70
C ILE A 174 -15.75 8.55 -15.20
N LYS A 175 -16.35 9.71 -15.54
CA LYS A 175 -16.63 10.12 -16.92
C LYS A 175 -15.58 11.07 -17.46
#